data_AF-A0A4S1M3J5-F1
#
_entry.id   AF-A0A4S1M3J5-F1
#
_cell.length_a   1.000
_cell.length_b   1.000
_cell.length_c   1.000
_cell.angle_alpha   90.00
_cell.angle_beta   90.00
_cell.angle_gamma   90.00
#
_symmetry.space_group_name_H-M   'P 1'
#
loop_
_entity.id
_entity.type
_entity.pdbx_description
1 polymer ?
#
loop_
_entity_poly.entity_id
_entity_poly.type
_entity_poly.pdbx_seq_one_letter_code
_entity_poly.pdbx_strand_id
1 'polypeptide(L)'
;MHQQDQQVQEAEEDVAQVEKHIGKLENRVEMLKLEIDHLESPNKITGPQGRKMALERQEALASAENELETAKHELETAKHELAATKDKLKGEIDARSENMKLLAPKTKGAHKKPKNSKD
;
A
#
# COMPACT_ATOMS: atom_id res chain seq x y z
N MET A 1 12.82 22.09 12.71
CA MET A 1 12.35 20.75 13.11
C MET A 1 10.91 20.51 12.69
N HIS A 2 9.95 21.39 12.99
CA HIS A 2 8.53 21.18 12.66
C HIS A 2 8.19 20.83 11.20
N GLN A 3 8.86 21.43 10.21
CA GLN A 3 8.50 21.19 8.80
C GLN A 3 8.86 19.77 8.30
N GLN A 4 9.97 19.19 8.75
CA GLN A 4 10.33 17.81 8.39
C GLN A 4 9.49 16.79 9.15
N ASP A 5 9.14 17.08 10.40
CA ASP A 5 8.24 16.23 11.18
C ASP A 5 6.85 16.15 10.52
N GLN A 6 6.38 17.27 9.94
CA GLN A 6 5.12 17.33 9.20
C GLN A 6 5.18 16.55 7.88
N GLN A 7 6.30 16.59 7.14
CA GLN A 7 6.48 15.83 5.91
C GLN A 7 6.44 14.31 6.15
N VAL A 8 7.15 13.84 7.19
CA VAL A 8 7.11 12.42 7.58
C VAL A 8 5.69 12.00 7.95
N GLN A 9 4.96 12.83 8.68
CA GLN A 9 3.58 12.53 9.06
C GLN A 9 2.65 12.45 7.84
N GLU A 10 2.77 13.37 6.89
CA GLU A 10 2.00 13.35 5.63
C GLU A 10 2.32 12.07 4.83
N ALA A 11 3.60 11.70 4.74
CA ALA A 11 4.02 10.47 4.06
C ALA A 11 3.51 9.19 4.76
N GLU A 12 3.41 9.18 6.10
CA GLU A 12 2.79 8.09 6.86
C GLU A 12 1.28 7.99 6.58
N GLU A 13 0.58 9.12 6.50
CA GLU A 13 -0.84 9.18 6.14
C GLU A 13 -1.08 8.68 4.70
N ASP A 14 -0.23 9.07 3.75
CA ASP A 14 -0.27 8.57 2.37
C ASP A 14 -0.10 7.04 2.32
N VAL A 15 0.87 6.48 3.06
CA VAL A 15 1.05 5.02 3.16
C VAL A 15 -0.22 4.34 3.68
N ALA A 16 -0.79 4.86 4.77
CA ALA A 16 -2.01 4.29 5.36
C ALA A 16 -3.21 4.35 4.39
N GLN A 17 -3.32 5.43 3.61
CA GLN A 17 -4.36 5.58 2.60
C GLN A 17 -4.23 4.55 1.47
N VAL A 18 -3.00 4.34 0.97
CA VAL A 18 -2.74 3.35 -0.08
C VAL A 18 -2.98 1.92 0.45
N GLU A 19 -2.56 1.60 1.67
CA GLU A 19 -2.82 0.28 2.29
C GLU A 19 -4.32 0.02 2.43
N LYS A 20 -5.11 1.04 2.83
CA LYS A 20 -6.57 0.94 2.88
C LYS A 20 -7.17 0.71 1.50
N HIS A 21 -6.63 1.33 0.46
CA HIS A 21 -7.10 1.13 -0.92
C HIS A 21 -6.81 -0.31 -1.39
N ILE A 22 -5.59 -0.81 -1.14
CA ILE A 22 -5.21 -2.19 -1.42
C ILE A 22 -6.18 -3.17 -0.75
N GLY A 23 -6.49 -3.00 0.53
CA GLY A 23 -7.42 -3.88 1.24
C GLY A 23 -8.82 -3.93 0.60
N LYS A 24 -9.31 -2.81 0.04
CA LYS A 24 -10.57 -2.80 -0.70
C LYS A 24 -10.47 -3.57 -2.02
N LEU A 25 -9.36 -3.45 -2.73
CA LEU A 25 -9.12 -4.17 -3.98
C LEU A 25 -8.96 -5.67 -3.74
N GLU A 26 -8.28 -6.07 -2.66
CA GLU A 26 -8.17 -7.48 -2.25
C GLU A 26 -9.55 -8.10 -1.99
N ASN A 27 -10.41 -7.40 -1.25
CA ASN A 27 -11.80 -7.82 -1.03
C ASN A 27 -12.59 -7.93 -2.35
N ARG A 28 -12.43 -6.97 -3.27
CA ARG A 28 -13.10 -7.01 -4.57
C ARG A 28 -12.66 -8.22 -5.39
N VAL A 29 -11.36 -8.50 -5.42
CA VAL A 29 -10.79 -9.68 -6.10
C VAL A 29 -11.35 -10.98 -5.49
N GLU A 30 -11.50 -11.06 -4.18
CA GLU A 30 -12.07 -12.24 -3.51
C GLU A 30 -13.55 -12.43 -3.85
N MET A 31 -14.35 -11.36 -3.81
CA MET A 31 -15.77 -11.41 -4.17
C MET A 31 -15.98 -11.85 -5.63
N LEU A 32 -15.19 -11.33 -6.56
CA LEU A 32 -15.27 -11.71 -7.97
C LEU A 32 -14.89 -13.19 -8.20
N LYS A 33 -13.91 -13.71 -7.46
CA LYS A 33 -13.58 -15.15 -7.50
C LYS A 33 -14.76 -16.00 -7.04
N LEU A 34 -15.41 -15.63 -5.93
CA LEU A 34 -16.59 -16.34 -5.44
C LEU A 34 -17.77 -16.30 -6.43
N GLU A 35 -17.95 -15.17 -7.10
CA GLU A 35 -18.97 -15.02 -8.15
C GLU A 35 -18.68 -15.91 -9.35
N ILE A 36 -17.43 -15.96 -9.82
CA ILE A 36 -16.99 -16.88 -10.87
C ILE A 36 -17.23 -18.33 -10.47
N ASP A 37 -16.81 -18.75 -9.27
CA ASP A 37 -17.04 -20.11 -8.77
C ASP A 37 -18.55 -20.45 -8.77
N HIS A 38 -19.39 -19.49 -8.39
CA HIS A 38 -20.85 -19.63 -8.43
C HIS A 38 -21.39 -19.73 -9.87
N LEU A 39 -20.82 -18.98 -10.81
CA LEU A 39 -21.18 -18.97 -12.23
C LEU A 39 -20.59 -20.15 -13.04
N GLU A 40 -19.59 -20.85 -12.52
CA GLU A 40 -19.06 -22.07 -13.14
C GLU A 40 -19.81 -23.33 -12.68
N SER A 41 -20.34 -23.33 -11.46
CA SER A 41 -20.98 -24.51 -10.86
C SER A 41 -22.07 -25.14 -11.76
N PRO A 42 -22.00 -26.42 -12.14
CA PRO A 42 -22.89 -26.96 -13.16
C PRO A 42 -24.35 -26.99 -12.68
N ASN A 43 -25.20 -26.16 -13.27
CA ASN A 43 -26.64 -26.21 -13.07
C ASN A 43 -27.26 -27.11 -14.15
N LYS A 44 -28.06 -28.11 -13.75
CA LYS A 44 -28.77 -28.99 -14.69
C LYS A 44 -29.93 -28.22 -15.33
N ILE A 45 -29.65 -27.46 -16.38
CA ILE A 45 -30.70 -26.72 -17.11
C ILE A 45 -31.05 -27.45 -18.41
N THR A 46 -32.29 -27.93 -18.50
CA THR A 46 -32.80 -28.64 -19.68
C THR A 46 -33.91 -27.85 -20.37
N GLY A 47 -33.99 -27.94 -21.70
CA GLY A 47 -35.02 -27.29 -22.51
C GLY A 47 -34.67 -25.88 -22.99
N PRO A 48 -35.56 -25.23 -23.76
CA PRO A 48 -35.29 -23.92 -24.38
C PRO A 48 -35.00 -22.80 -23.39
N GLN A 49 -35.72 -22.75 -22.26
CA GLN A 49 -35.47 -21.80 -21.18
C GLN A 49 -34.11 -22.04 -20.52
N GLY A 50 -33.67 -23.30 -20.44
CA GLY A 50 -32.36 -23.64 -19.91
C GLY A 50 -31.19 -23.21 -20.80
N ARG A 51 -31.36 -23.29 -22.13
CA ARG A 51 -30.38 -22.75 -23.07
C ARG A 51 -30.24 -21.23 -22.97
N LYS A 52 -31.35 -20.51 -22.79
CA LYS A 52 -31.32 -19.05 -22.59
C LYS A 52 -30.56 -18.68 -21.30
N MET A 53 -30.88 -19.32 -20.17
CA MET A 53 -30.17 -19.08 -18.91
C MET A 53 -28.68 -19.47 -19.00
N ALA A 54 -28.34 -20.54 -19.72
CA ALA A 54 -26.95 -20.93 -19.91
C ALA A 54 -26.15 -19.87 -20.68
N LEU A 55 -26.76 -19.23 -21.69
CA LEU A 55 -26.12 -18.16 -22.46
C LEU A 55 -25.96 -16.89 -21.61
N GLU A 56 -27.01 -16.45 -20.89
CA GLU A 56 -26.92 -15.30 -19.96
C GLU A 56 -25.85 -15.53 -18.90
N ARG A 57 -25.72 -16.76 -18.40
CA ARG A 57 -24.68 -17.12 -17.43
C ARG A 57 -23.28 -17.09 -18.03
N GLN A 58 -23.12 -17.52 -19.28
CA GLN A 58 -21.84 -17.47 -19.97
C GLN A 58 -21.39 -16.02 -20.19
N GLU A 59 -22.32 -15.12 -20.53
CA GLU A 59 -22.05 -13.69 -20.63
C GLU A 59 -21.67 -13.08 -19.28
N ALA A 60 -22.40 -13.44 -18.20
CA ALA A 60 -22.08 -13.01 -16.85
C ALA A 60 -20.70 -13.52 -16.39
N LEU A 61 -20.37 -14.78 -16.69
CA LEU A 61 -19.06 -15.36 -16.37
C LEU A 61 -17.94 -14.59 -17.07
N ALA A 62 -18.06 -14.38 -18.39
CA ALA A 62 -17.07 -13.62 -19.15
C ALA A 62 -16.92 -12.17 -18.63
N SER A 63 -18.02 -11.54 -18.21
CA SER A 63 -17.98 -10.21 -17.58
C SER A 63 -17.22 -10.26 -16.24
N ALA A 64 -17.55 -11.21 -15.36
CA ALA A 64 -16.91 -11.36 -14.06
C ALA A 64 -15.41 -11.69 -14.19
N GLU A 65 -15.01 -12.50 -15.16
CA GLU A 65 -13.61 -12.79 -15.47
C GLU A 65 -12.82 -11.55 -15.90
N ASN A 66 -13.40 -10.75 -16.80
CA ASN A 66 -12.78 -9.48 -17.24
C ASN A 66 -12.66 -8.48 -16.08
N GLU A 67 -13.69 -8.39 -15.23
CA GLU A 67 -13.65 -7.55 -14.04
C GLU A 67 -12.61 -8.04 -13.03
N LEU A 68 -12.45 -9.36 -12.88
CA LEU A 68 -11.44 -9.95 -12.02
C LEU A 68 -10.03 -9.63 -12.52
N GLU A 69 -9.79 -9.73 -13.83
CA GLU A 69 -8.51 -9.35 -14.43
C GLU A 69 -8.20 -7.87 -14.20
N THR A 70 -9.19 -6.99 -14.44
CA THR A 70 -9.07 -5.55 -14.19
C THR A 70 -8.75 -5.28 -12.72
N ALA A 71 -9.49 -5.90 -11.79
CA ALA A 71 -9.29 -5.71 -10.36
C ALA A 71 -7.91 -6.22 -9.88
N LYS A 72 -7.39 -7.31 -10.48
CA LYS A 72 -6.03 -7.80 -10.21
C LYS A 72 -4.96 -6.81 -10.69
N HIS A 73 -5.13 -6.24 -11.88
CA HIS A 73 -4.19 -5.25 -12.41
C HIS A 73 -4.20 -3.96 -11.56
N GLU A 74 -5.38 -3.49 -11.16
CA GLU A 74 -5.52 -2.37 -10.21
C GLU A 74 -4.81 -2.67 -8.88
N LEU A 75 -5.00 -3.88 -8.34
CA LEU A 75 -4.35 -4.32 -7.10
C LEU A 75 -2.82 -4.35 -7.21
N GLU A 76 -2.29 -4.85 -8.32
CA GLU A 76 -0.85 -4.86 -8.60
C GLU A 76 -0.29 -3.43 -8.71
N THR A 77 -1.00 -2.56 -9.42
CA THR A 77 -0.64 -1.15 -9.53
C THR A 77 -0.61 -0.48 -8.16
N ALA A 78 -1.65 -0.66 -7.33
CA ALA A 78 -1.70 -0.12 -5.98
C ALA A 78 -0.58 -0.67 -5.08
N LYS A 79 -0.19 -1.94 -5.25
CA LYS A 79 0.96 -2.53 -4.52
C LYS A 79 2.29 -1.90 -4.94
N HIS A 80 2.46 -1.59 -6.22
CA HIS A 80 3.62 -0.83 -6.69
C HIS A 80 3.64 0.60 -6.16
N GLU A 81 2.49 1.27 -6.14
CA GLU A 81 2.35 2.60 -5.51
C GLU A 81 2.72 2.55 -4.03
N LEU A 82 2.24 1.55 -3.29
CA LEU A 82 2.60 1.38 -1.88
C LEU A 82 4.11 1.25 -1.67
N ALA A 83 4.77 0.46 -2.51
CA ALA A 83 6.22 0.30 -2.45
C ALA A 83 6.94 1.65 -2.68
N ALA A 84 6.52 2.39 -3.70
CA ALA A 84 7.08 3.71 -4.00
C ALA A 84 6.84 4.72 -2.86
N THR A 85 5.66 4.73 -2.26
CA THR A 85 5.33 5.63 -1.12
C THR A 85 6.13 5.27 0.12
N LYS A 86 6.34 3.96 0.39
CA LYS A 86 7.21 3.50 1.49
C LYS A 86 8.67 3.88 1.28
N ASP A 87 9.17 3.79 0.06
CA ASP A 87 10.53 4.23 -0.28
C ASP A 87 10.69 5.74 -0.10
N LYS A 88 9.69 6.53 -0.49
CA LYS A 88 9.65 7.98 -0.24
C LYS A 88 9.69 8.29 1.27
N LEU A 89 8.82 7.66 2.06
CA LEU A 89 8.79 7.83 3.52
C LEU A 89 10.15 7.51 4.15
N LYS A 90 10.78 6.42 3.72
CA LYS A 90 12.13 6.06 4.17
C LYS A 90 13.16 7.15 3.84
N GLY A 91 13.11 7.70 2.63
CA GLY A 91 13.98 8.81 2.23
C GLY A 91 13.79 10.06 3.12
N GLU A 92 12.56 10.37 3.51
CA GLU A 92 12.28 11.49 4.41
C GLU A 92 12.77 11.24 5.84
N ILE A 93 12.61 10.02 6.37
CA ILE A 93 13.15 9.61 7.67
C ILE A 93 14.69 9.70 7.68
N ASP A 94 15.35 9.25 6.61
CA ASP A 94 16.79 9.31 6.46
C ASP A 94 17.27 10.77 6.41
N ALA A 95 16.60 11.64 5.63
CA ALA A 95 16.91 13.07 5.55
C ALA A 95 16.73 13.79 6.89
N ARG A 96 15.68 13.43 7.65
CA ARG A 96 15.46 13.93 9.02
C ARG A 96 16.59 13.51 9.95
N SER A 97 17.02 12.25 9.87
CA SER A 97 18.08 11.68 10.69
C SER A 97 19.44 12.35 10.44
N GLU A 98 19.80 12.59 9.18
CA GLU A 98 21.03 13.31 8.83
C GLU A 98 21.01 14.77 9.31
N ASN A 99 19.88 15.46 9.20
CA ASN A 99 19.74 16.81 9.73
C ASN A 99 19.93 16.86 11.26
N MET A 100 19.44 15.87 12.00
CA MET A 100 19.68 15.78 13.45
C MET A 100 21.17 15.57 13.78
N LYS A 101 21.90 14.76 12.98
CA LYS A 101 23.35 14.57 13.16
C LYS A 101 24.13 15.87 12.93
N LEU A 102 23.73 16.69 11.95
CA LEU A 102 24.35 17.99 11.69
C LEU A 102 24.08 19.03 12.80
N LEU A 103 22.93 18.93 13.45
CA LEU A 103 22.53 19.79 14.57
C LEU A 103 23.09 19.32 15.92
N ALA A 104 23.67 18.11 15.99
CA ALA A 104 24.30 17.63 17.21
C ALA A 104 25.49 18.54 17.59
N PRO A 105 25.55 19.07 18.82
CA PRO A 105 26.62 19.96 19.23
C PRO A 105 27.95 19.22 19.10
N LYS A 106 28.86 19.76 18.28
CA LYS A 106 30.26 19.31 18.25
C LYS A 106 30.82 19.55 19.65
N THR A 107 30.80 18.53 20.51
CA THR A 107 31.49 18.55 21.80
C THR A 107 32.98 18.53 21.50
N LYS A 108 33.55 19.69 21.14
CA LYS A 108 34.99 19.90 21.18
C LYS A 108 35.40 19.70 22.63
N GLY A 109 36.14 18.64 22.90
CA GLY A 109 36.73 18.35 24.19
C GLY A 109 37.50 19.56 24.71
N ALA A 110 36.90 20.30 25.64
CA ALA A 110 37.57 21.30 26.44
C ALA A 110 37.88 20.66 27.80
N HIS A 111 38.82 19.71 27.84
CA HIS A 111 39.49 19.37 29.09
C HIS A 111 40.42 20.52 29.47
N LYS A 112 39.86 21.58 30.07
CA LYS A 112 40.64 22.55 30.84
C LYS A 112 41.15 21.81 32.08
N LYS A 113 42.44 21.48 32.11
CA LYS A 113 43.14 21.15 33.37
C LYS A 113 43.05 22.37 34.30
N PRO A 114 42.61 22.23 35.55
CA PRO A 114 42.75 23.30 36.52
C PRO A 114 44.25 23.49 36.83
N LYS A 115 44.73 24.72 36.68
CA LYS A 115 46.06 25.12 37.19
C LYS A 115 45.94 25.21 38.71
N ASN A 116 46.53 24.26 39.43
CA ASN A 116 46.84 24.47 40.84
C ASN A 116 48.01 25.46 40.92
N SER A 117 47.69 26.70 41.28
CA SER A 117 48.62 27.60 41.95
C SER A 117 48.78 27.14 43.40
N LYS A 118 50.00 26.85 43.83
CA LYS A 118 50.37 26.93 45.23
C LYS A 118 51.65 27.74 45.34
N ASP A 119 51.59 28.65 46.31
CA ASP A 119 52.58 29.61 46.79
C ASP A 119 53.98 29.03 47.02
#